data_AF-A0A0H5AQH9-F1
#
_entry.id   AF-A0A0H5AQH9-F1
#
_cell.length_a   1.000
_cell.length_b   1.000
_cell.length_c   1.000
_cell.angle_alpha   90.00
_cell.angle_beta   90.00
_cell.angle_gamma   90.00
#
_symmetry.space_group_name_H-M   'P 1'
#
loop_
_entity.id
_entity.type
_entity.pdbx_description
1 polymer ?
#
loop_
_entity_poly.entity_id
_entity_poly.type
_entity_poly.pdbx_seq_one_letter_code
_entity_poly.pdbx_strand_id
1 'polypeptide(L)'
;QLYSATLKICYPLKNIFSHVLSLVSLKIGVIIMMFQQNVELAFVTLISAPFAIIIATVIIRKARKFVDIQQDELGVLNGYIDEKISGQKIIITNGLEEETIDGFVKQNNIVKNATYKGQVYSGLLFPMMQGISLLNTAIVIFFGGWLALNGD
;
A
#
# COMPACT_ATOMS: atom_id res chain seq x y z
N GLN A 1 -15.32 29.72 -5.16
CA GLN A 1 -14.62 28.54 -5.72
C GLN A 1 -13.20 28.39 -5.20
N LEU A 2 -12.36 29.45 -5.17
CA LEU A 2 -11.02 29.35 -4.54
C LEU A 2 -11.09 28.92 -3.06
N TYR A 3 -11.95 29.51 -2.24
CA TYR A 3 -12.06 29.17 -0.81
C TYR A 3 -12.42 27.70 -0.53
N SER A 4 -13.28 27.08 -1.36
CA SER A 4 -13.61 25.65 -1.20
C SER A 4 -12.47 24.73 -1.68
N ALA A 5 -11.68 25.17 -2.65
CA ALA A 5 -10.45 24.47 -3.06
C ALA A 5 -9.37 24.54 -1.96
N THR A 6 -9.18 25.71 -1.33
CA THR A 6 -8.23 25.87 -0.22
C THR A 6 -8.62 25.01 0.98
N LEU A 7 -9.91 24.93 1.33
CA LEU A 7 -10.41 24.08 2.40
C LEU A 7 -10.23 22.59 2.11
N LYS A 8 -10.49 22.15 0.88
CA LYS A 8 -10.34 20.74 0.46
C LYS A 8 -8.90 20.22 0.57
N ILE A 9 -7.90 21.09 0.42
CA ILE A 9 -6.49 20.72 0.52
C ILE A 9 -5.97 20.89 1.95
N CYS A 10 -6.29 22.02 2.59
CA CYS A 10 -5.73 22.38 3.90
C CYS A 10 -6.28 21.48 5.03
N TYR A 11 -7.56 21.10 4.96
CA TYR A 11 -8.19 20.26 5.98
C TYR A 11 -7.56 18.86 6.12
N PRO A 12 -7.45 18.04 5.05
CA PRO A 12 -6.80 16.74 5.16
C PRO A 12 -5.32 16.86 5.50
N LEU A 13 -4.61 17.86 4.98
CA LEU A 13 -3.19 18.08 5.30
C LEU A 13 -2.99 18.36 6.80
N LYS A 14 -3.84 19.22 7.39
CA LYS A 14 -3.83 19.51 8.83
C LYS A 14 -4.14 18.26 9.66
N ASN A 15 -5.11 17.45 9.23
CA ASN A 15 -5.44 16.19 9.90
C ASN A 15 -4.27 15.19 9.84
N ILE A 16 -3.65 14.98 8.68
CA ILE A 16 -2.51 14.07 8.53
C ILE A 16 -1.36 14.53 9.42
N PHE A 17 -1.03 15.82 9.42
CA PHE A 17 0.04 16.36 10.25
C PHE A 17 -0.23 16.13 11.74
N SER A 18 -1.42 16.49 12.23
CA SER A 18 -1.79 16.29 13.63
C SER A 18 -1.79 14.81 14.01
N HIS A 19 -2.19 13.94 13.10
CA HIS A 19 -2.23 12.50 13.34
C HIS A 19 -0.83 11.92 13.44
N VAL A 20 0.08 12.27 12.52
CA VAL A 20 1.48 11.84 12.57
C VAL A 20 2.15 12.34 13.85
N LEU A 21 1.93 13.60 14.23
CA LEU A 21 2.49 14.15 15.48
C LEU A 21 2.01 13.36 16.71
N SER A 22 0.71 13.03 16.76
CA SER A 22 0.14 12.20 17.82
C SER A 22 0.75 10.80 17.87
N LEU A 23 0.87 10.13 16.71
CA LEU A 23 1.47 8.79 16.61
C LEU A 23 2.93 8.77 17.07
N VAL A 24 3.72 9.76 16.66
CA VAL A 24 5.13 9.89 17.08
C VAL A 24 5.22 10.14 18.58
N SER A 25 4.40 11.05 19.11
CA SER A 25 4.40 11.38 20.55
C SER A 25 4.00 10.16 21.41
N LEU A 26 2.96 9.43 20.99
CA LEU A 26 2.53 8.20 21.63
C LEU A 26 3.63 7.13 21.60
N LYS A 27 4.27 6.93 20.45
CA LYS A 27 5.36 5.95 20.32
C LYS A 27 6.54 6.28 21.24
N ILE A 28 6.94 7.54 21.30
CA ILE A 28 8.01 7.99 22.21
C ILE A 28 7.60 7.75 23.67
N GLY A 29 6.38 8.14 24.06
CA GLY A 29 5.88 7.94 25.42
C GLY A 29 5.85 6.47 25.85
N VAL A 30 5.37 5.58 24.98
CA VAL A 30 5.35 4.14 25.25
C VAL A 30 6.77 3.58 25.39
N ILE A 31 7.70 3.96 24.52
CA ILE A 31 9.09 3.51 24.60
C ILE A 31 9.70 3.91 25.94
N ILE A 32 9.53 5.16 26.38
CA ILE A 32 10.03 5.64 27.68
C ILE A 32 9.43 4.82 28.83
N MET A 33 8.11 4.61 28.84
CA MET A 33 7.45 3.80 29.88
C MET A 33 7.95 2.34 29.89
N MET A 34 8.19 1.75 28.72
CA MET A 34 8.70 0.37 28.63
C MET A 34 10.11 0.24 29.22
N PHE A 35 11.02 1.18 28.91
CA PHE A 35 12.37 1.18 29.48
C PHE A 35 12.39 1.42 30.99
N GLN A 36 11.38 2.11 31.54
CA GLN A 36 11.22 2.26 32.99
C GLN A 36 10.72 0.99 33.68
N GLN A 37 9.86 0.21 33.02
CA GLN A 37 9.27 -1.00 33.59
C GLN A 37 10.19 -2.22 33.49
N ASN A 38 10.63 -2.55 32.28
CA ASN A 38 11.47 -3.73 32.02
C ASN A 38 12.20 -3.57 30.67
N VAL A 39 13.52 -3.48 30.76
CA VAL A 39 14.40 -3.25 29.60
C VAL A 39 14.42 -4.45 28.64
N GLU A 40 14.32 -5.68 29.15
CA GLU A 40 14.36 -6.90 28.32
C GLU A 40 13.13 -7.01 27.42
N LEU A 41 11.93 -6.80 27.98
CA LEU A 41 10.68 -6.78 27.22
C LEU A 41 10.62 -5.62 26.21
N ALA A 42 11.24 -4.48 26.54
CA ALA A 42 11.37 -3.35 25.63
C ALA A 42 12.13 -3.73 24.36
N PHE A 43 13.29 -4.39 24.48
CA PHE A 43 14.09 -4.82 23.31
C PHE A 43 13.35 -5.84 22.44
N VAL A 44 12.71 -6.83 23.05
CA VAL A 44 11.91 -7.84 22.31
C VAL A 44 10.79 -7.18 21.51
N THR A 45 10.14 -6.17 22.07
CA THR A 45 9.08 -5.43 21.37
C THR A 45 9.64 -4.45 20.35
N LEU A 46 10.78 -3.83 20.62
CA LEU A 46 11.39 -2.85 19.72
C LEU A 46 11.89 -3.51 18.43
N ILE A 47 12.35 -4.76 18.48
CA ILE A 47 12.88 -5.49 17.32
C ILE A 47 11.78 -5.90 16.31
N SER A 48 10.52 -6.00 16.76
CA SER A 48 9.42 -6.33 15.86
C SER A 48 9.07 -5.16 14.92
N ALA A 49 9.33 -3.92 15.34
CA ALA A 49 9.10 -2.73 14.52
C ALA A 49 9.97 -2.67 13.24
N PRO A 50 11.32 -2.76 13.29
CA PRO A 50 12.14 -2.79 12.10
C PRO A 50 11.85 -4.03 11.24
N PHE A 51 11.55 -5.17 11.85
CA PHE A 51 11.13 -6.37 11.11
C PHE A 51 9.85 -6.13 10.29
N ALA A 52 8.84 -5.52 10.90
CA ALA A 52 7.61 -5.15 10.22
C ALA A 52 7.86 -4.14 9.08
N ILE A 53 8.72 -3.14 9.31
CA ILE A 53 9.10 -2.14 8.30
C ILE A 53 9.78 -2.80 7.10
N ILE A 54 10.69 -3.76 7.32
CA ILE A 54 11.38 -4.47 6.24
C ILE A 54 10.36 -5.22 5.37
N ILE A 55 9.48 -6.00 5.99
CA ILE A 55 8.46 -6.77 5.25
C ILE A 55 7.52 -5.83 4.48
N ALA A 56 7.03 -4.79 5.14
CA ALA A 56 6.17 -3.79 4.51
C ALA A 56 6.87 -3.15 3.30
N THR A 57 8.13 -2.75 3.44
CA THR A 57 8.91 -2.13 2.36
C THR A 57 9.06 -3.06 1.16
N VAL A 58 9.33 -4.35 1.38
CA VAL A 58 9.45 -5.34 0.30
C VAL A 58 8.14 -5.49 -0.46
N ILE A 59 7.02 -5.62 0.24
CA ILE A 59 5.69 -5.79 -0.39
C ILE A 59 5.29 -4.50 -1.11
N ILE A 60 5.46 -3.33 -0.49
CA ILE A 60 5.16 -2.02 -1.10
C ILE A 60 5.96 -1.82 -2.39
N ARG A 61 7.26 -2.18 -2.40
CA ARG A 61 8.09 -2.07 -3.61
C ARG A 61 7.55 -2.95 -4.75
N LYS A 62 7.12 -4.18 -4.44
CA LYS A 62 6.50 -5.05 -5.44
C LYS A 62 5.16 -4.51 -5.94
N ALA A 63 4.29 -4.06 -5.03
CA ALA A 63 3.02 -3.44 -5.39
C ALA A 63 3.23 -2.24 -6.30
N ARG A 64 4.09 -1.30 -5.90
CA ARG A 64 4.41 -0.09 -6.66
C ARG A 64 4.88 -0.42 -8.08
N LYS A 65 5.82 -1.37 -8.23
CA LYS A 65 6.29 -1.79 -9.56
C LYS A 65 5.16 -2.15 -10.52
N PHE A 66 4.15 -2.89 -10.07
CA PHE A 66 3.03 -3.30 -10.94
C PHE A 66 1.98 -2.20 -11.12
N VAL A 67 1.82 -1.32 -10.14
CA VAL A 67 0.98 -0.13 -10.26
C VAL A 67 1.58 0.86 -11.27
N ASP A 68 2.90 1.03 -11.26
CA ASP A 68 3.60 1.88 -12.24
C ASP A 68 3.42 1.32 -13.66
N ILE A 69 3.67 0.02 -13.85
CA ILE A 69 3.41 -0.67 -15.14
C ILE A 69 1.94 -0.53 -15.54
N GLN A 70 0.99 -0.68 -14.61
CA GLN A 70 -0.43 -0.51 -14.90
C GLN A 70 -0.72 0.91 -15.42
N GLN A 71 -0.10 1.95 -14.85
CA GLN A 71 -0.31 3.34 -15.29
C GLN A 71 0.29 3.59 -16.69
N ASP A 72 1.48 3.08 -16.96
CA ASP A 72 2.12 3.21 -18.28
C ASP A 72 1.27 2.53 -19.38
N GLU A 73 0.85 1.29 -19.13
CA GLU A 73 0.04 0.50 -20.08
C GLU A 73 -1.38 1.07 -20.24
N LEU A 74 -1.95 1.68 -19.20
CA LEU A 74 -3.20 2.44 -19.31
C LEU A 74 -3.05 3.64 -20.25
N GLY A 75 -1.91 4.32 -20.22
CA GLY A 75 -1.60 5.41 -21.16
C GLY A 75 -1.58 4.92 -22.61
N VAL A 76 -0.93 3.78 -22.87
CA VAL A 76 -0.90 3.15 -24.19
C VAL A 76 -2.31 2.72 -24.64
N LEU A 77 -3.08 2.08 -23.76
CA LEU A 77 -4.44 1.65 -24.05
C LEU A 77 -5.35 2.85 -24.38
N ASN A 78 -5.26 3.94 -23.60
CA ASN A 78 -6.03 5.15 -23.86
C ASN A 78 -5.64 5.81 -25.18
N GLY A 79 -4.34 5.87 -25.50
CA GLY A 79 -3.88 6.37 -26.79
C GLY A 79 -4.42 5.54 -27.98
N TYR A 80 -4.44 4.21 -27.83
CA TYR A 80 -5.06 3.31 -28.82
C TYR A 80 -6.56 3.62 -28.99
N ILE A 81 -7.29 3.80 -27.88
CA ILE A 81 -8.71 4.14 -27.92
C ILE A 81 -8.92 5.49 -28.62
N ASP A 82 -8.14 6.52 -28.28
CA ASP A 82 -8.26 7.86 -28.84
C ASP A 82 -8.01 7.87 -30.36
N GLU A 83 -6.98 7.14 -30.82
CA GLU A 83 -6.67 6.99 -32.26
C GLU A 83 -7.82 6.29 -33.00
N LYS A 84 -8.32 5.16 -32.46
CA LYS A 84 -9.37 4.38 -33.10
C LYS A 84 -10.71 5.10 -33.11
N ILE A 85 -11.05 5.83 -32.05
CA ILE A 85 -12.25 6.69 -32.01
C ILE A 85 -12.12 7.83 -33.03
N SER A 86 -10.97 8.49 -33.11
CA SER A 86 -10.74 9.55 -34.09
C SER A 86 -10.84 9.04 -35.54
N GLY A 87 -10.40 7.80 -35.79
CA GLY A 87 -10.47 7.11 -37.08
C GLY A 87 -11.74 6.27 -37.32
N GLN A 88 -12.73 6.31 -36.41
CA GLN A 88 -13.84 5.35 -36.38
C GLN A 88 -14.61 5.27 -37.71
N LYS A 89 -14.80 6.39 -38.41
CA LYS A 89 -15.49 6.41 -39.70
C LYS A 89 -14.79 5.51 -40.73
N ILE A 90 -13.46 5.56 -40.79
CA ILE A 90 -12.64 4.78 -41.74
C ILE A 90 -12.71 3.29 -41.38
N ILE A 91 -12.70 2.98 -40.08
CA ILE A 91 -12.79 1.60 -39.57
C ILE A 91 -14.11 0.96 -40.03
N ILE A 92 -15.24 1.66 -39.81
CA ILE A 92 -16.57 1.15 -40.18
C ILE A 92 -16.71 1.02 -41.70
N THR A 93 -16.28 2.02 -42.47
CA THR A 93 -16.43 1.98 -43.93
C THR A 93 -15.61 0.88 -44.61
N ASN A 94 -14.55 0.41 -43.94
CA ASN A 94 -13.67 -0.64 -44.46
C ASN A 94 -13.89 -2.01 -43.78
N GLY A 95 -14.83 -2.14 -42.83
CA GLY A 95 -15.11 -3.40 -42.14
C GLY A 95 -13.98 -3.88 -41.21
N LEU A 96 -13.26 -2.95 -40.57
CA LEU A 96 -12.08 -3.24 -39.72
C LEU A 96 -12.40 -3.28 -38.21
N GLU A 97 -13.68 -3.41 -37.84
CA GLU A 97 -14.12 -3.38 -36.45
C GLU A 97 -13.55 -4.55 -35.63
N GLU A 98 -13.59 -5.77 -36.17
CA GLU A 98 -13.05 -6.96 -35.47
C GLU A 98 -11.55 -6.82 -35.22
N GLU A 99 -10.77 -6.41 -36.23
CA GLU A 99 -9.32 -6.17 -36.07
C GLU A 99 -9.05 -5.10 -35.00
N THR A 100 -9.87 -4.05 -34.97
CA THR A 100 -9.76 -2.98 -33.97
C THR A 100 -10.06 -3.49 -32.56
N ILE A 101 -11.07 -4.35 -32.41
CA ILE A 101 -11.42 -4.98 -31.13
C ILE A 101 -10.31 -5.91 -30.68
N ASP A 102 -9.74 -6.72 -31.57
CA ASP A 102 -8.62 -7.62 -31.24
C ASP A 102 -7.40 -6.85 -30.74
N GLY A 103 -7.08 -5.72 -31.36
CA GLY A 103 -6.04 -4.80 -30.89
C GLY A 103 -6.33 -4.24 -29.49
N PHE A 104 -7.57 -3.82 -29.22
CA PHE A 104 -8.00 -3.37 -27.88
C PHE A 104 -7.86 -4.50 -26.85
N VAL A 105 -8.35 -5.69 -27.15
CA VAL A 105 -8.33 -6.86 -26.25
C VAL A 105 -6.88 -7.21 -25.89
N LYS A 106 -5.97 -7.15 -26.87
CA LYS A 106 -4.54 -7.39 -26.65
C LYS A 106 -3.97 -6.39 -25.62
N GLN A 107 -4.19 -5.09 -25.81
CA GLN A 107 -3.66 -4.07 -24.89
C GLN A 107 -4.34 -4.13 -23.52
N ASN A 108 -5.65 -4.33 -23.49
CA ASN A 108 -6.41 -4.49 -22.25
C ASN A 108 -5.94 -5.70 -21.43
N ASN A 109 -5.52 -6.80 -22.06
CA ASN A 109 -4.97 -7.94 -21.35
C ASN A 109 -3.64 -7.63 -20.64
N ILE A 110 -2.82 -6.74 -21.19
CA ILE A 110 -1.58 -6.28 -20.54
C ILE A 110 -1.93 -5.47 -19.29
N VAL A 111 -2.82 -4.48 -19.43
CA VAL A 111 -3.33 -3.67 -18.31
C VAL A 111 -3.95 -4.55 -17.23
N LYS A 112 -4.80 -5.52 -17.62
CA LYS A 112 -5.46 -6.46 -16.71
C LYS A 112 -4.44 -7.28 -15.92
N ASN A 113 -3.40 -7.80 -16.57
CA ASN A 113 -2.35 -8.58 -15.91
C ASN A 113 -1.52 -7.73 -14.93
N ALA A 114 -1.17 -6.49 -15.31
CA ALA A 114 -0.49 -5.55 -14.43
C ALA A 114 -1.36 -5.19 -13.21
N THR A 115 -2.63 -4.88 -13.45
CA THR A 115 -3.62 -4.57 -12.42
C THR A 115 -3.77 -5.73 -11.44
N TYR A 116 -3.95 -6.96 -11.94
CA TYR A 116 -4.09 -8.14 -11.09
C TYR A 116 -2.88 -8.31 -10.16
N LYS A 117 -1.66 -8.24 -10.72
CA LYS A 117 -0.43 -8.37 -9.91
C LYS A 117 -0.31 -7.23 -8.89
N GLY A 118 -0.55 -5.99 -9.30
CA GLY A 118 -0.51 -4.83 -8.40
C GLY A 118 -1.49 -4.95 -7.25
N GLN A 119 -2.73 -5.37 -7.52
CA GLN A 119 -3.77 -5.57 -6.51
C GLN A 119 -3.47 -6.74 -5.58
N VAL A 120 -2.91 -7.85 -6.09
CA VAL A 120 -2.48 -8.97 -5.24
C VAL A 120 -1.42 -8.49 -4.24
N TYR A 121 -0.36 -7.82 -4.70
CA TYR A 121 0.67 -7.33 -3.77
C TYR A 121 0.15 -6.26 -2.81
N SER A 122 -0.74 -5.38 -3.28
CA SER A 122 -1.33 -4.34 -2.42
C SER A 122 -2.26 -4.94 -1.36
N GLY A 123 -3.09 -5.91 -1.76
CA GLY A 123 -4.02 -6.61 -0.88
C GLY A 123 -3.33 -7.50 0.15
N LEU A 124 -2.11 -7.99 -0.13
CA LEU A 124 -1.31 -8.78 0.81
C LEU A 124 -0.72 -7.93 1.96
N LEU A 125 -0.61 -6.61 1.82
CA LEU A 125 -0.01 -5.76 2.85
C LEU A 125 -0.73 -5.88 4.19
N PHE A 126 -2.06 -5.76 4.17
CA PHE A 126 -2.85 -5.74 5.40
C PHE A 126 -2.83 -7.09 6.14
N PRO A 127 -3.11 -8.25 5.51
CA PRO A 127 -2.99 -9.55 6.17
C PRO A 127 -1.58 -9.83 6.71
N MET A 128 -0.53 -9.44 5.99
CA MET A 128 0.85 -9.62 6.44
C MET A 128 1.15 -8.77 7.68
N MET A 129 0.74 -7.51 7.69
CA MET A 129 0.91 -6.62 8.85
C MET A 129 0.12 -7.11 10.07
N GLN A 130 -1.11 -7.60 9.84
CA GLN A 130 -1.93 -8.18 10.91
C GLN A 130 -1.28 -9.44 11.47
N GLY A 131 -0.74 -10.32 10.60
CA GLY A 131 0.00 -11.51 11.01
C GLY A 131 1.21 -11.18 11.86
N ILE A 132 2.02 -10.19 11.45
CA ILE A 132 3.19 -9.73 12.24
C ILE A 132 2.75 -9.17 13.60
N SER A 133 1.65 -8.42 13.65
CA SER A 133 1.10 -7.88 14.89
C SER A 133 0.68 -8.99 15.87
N LEU A 134 -0.01 -10.02 15.37
CA LEU A 134 -0.41 -11.19 16.15
C LEU A 134 0.81 -11.97 16.66
N LEU A 135 1.82 -12.19 15.81
CA LEU A 135 3.07 -12.84 16.20
C LEU A 135 3.81 -12.05 17.27
N ASN A 136 3.94 -10.73 17.12
CA ASN A 136 4.56 -9.87 18.11
C ASN A 136 3.81 -9.95 19.45
N THR A 137 2.48 -9.90 19.43
CA THR A 137 1.67 -10.02 20.64
C THR A 137 1.87 -11.37 21.32
N ALA A 138 1.89 -12.47 20.55
CA ALA A 138 2.14 -13.81 21.10
C ALA A 138 3.53 -13.93 21.75
N ILE A 139 4.56 -13.38 21.11
CA ILE A 139 5.94 -13.33 21.65
C ILE A 139 5.96 -12.54 22.96
N VAL A 140 5.38 -11.34 22.98
CA VAL A 140 5.36 -10.48 24.17
C VAL A 140 4.61 -11.14 25.32
N ILE A 141 3.46 -11.76 25.08
CA ILE A 141 2.71 -12.49 26.11
C ILE A 141 3.53 -13.67 26.65
N PHE A 142 4.16 -14.44 25.77
CA PHE A 142 4.97 -15.58 26.16
C PHE A 142 6.17 -15.18 27.02
N PHE A 143 6.97 -14.21 26.56
CA PHE A 143 8.13 -13.71 27.31
C PHE A 143 7.72 -12.99 28.59
N GLY A 144 6.65 -12.18 28.56
CA GLY A 144 6.15 -11.49 29.74
C GLY A 144 5.66 -12.46 30.81
N GLY A 145 4.94 -13.52 30.41
CA GLY A 145 4.50 -14.58 31.32
C GLY A 145 5.69 -15.38 31.89
N TRP A 146 6.67 -15.72 31.06
CA TRP A 146 7.88 -16.42 31.49
C TRP A 146 8.69 -15.61 32.51
N LEU A 147 8.87 -14.31 32.26
CA LEU A 147 9.61 -13.41 33.14
C LEU A 147 8.88 -13.23 34.49
N ALA A 148 7.55 -13.07 34.45
CA ALA A 148 6.72 -13.01 35.67
C ALA A 148 6.75 -14.29 36.52
N LEU A 149 6.99 -15.46 35.91
CA LEU A 149 7.09 -16.74 36.62
C LEU A 149 8.49 -17.02 37.17
N ASN A 150 9.55 -16.50 36.54
CA ASN A 150 10.93 -16.78 36.92
C ASN A 150 11.60 -15.69 37.78
N GLY A 151 10.99 -14.50 37.91
CA GLY A 151 11.47 -13.38 38.74
C GLY A 151 12.73 -12.71 38.13
N ASP A 152 12.82 -11.39 37.96
CA ASP A 152 12.29 -10.27 38.74
C ASP A 152 10.85 -9.77 38.47
#